data_AF-A0A961T5Z2-F1
#
_entry.id   AF-A0A961T5Z2-F1
#
_cell.length_a   1.000
_cell.length_b   1.000
_cell.length_c   1.000
_cell.angle_alpha   90.00
_cell.angle_beta   90.00
_cell.angle_gamma   90.00
#
_symmetry.space_group_name_H-M   'P 1'
#
loop_
_entity.id
_entity.type
_entity.pdbx_description
1 polymer ?
#
loop_
_entity_poly.entity_id
_entity_poly.type
_entity_poly.pdbx_seq_one_letter_code
_entity_poly.pdbx_strand_id
1 'polypeptide(L)' 'MSALFCGVDFGTTNSTVAICEKAAPPALVPLEGEYGTIPSALFFSLEDGSVSFGRAAVSRYMNSAEGRFMR' A
#
# COMPACT_ATOMS: atom_id res chain seq x y z
N MET A 1 7.49 -19.97 -19.93
CA MET A 1 7.36 -19.12 -18.72
C MET A 1 6.25 -19.69 -17.87
N SER A 2 6.49 -20.00 -16.59
CA SER A 2 5.41 -20.38 -15.68
C SER A 2 4.58 -19.14 -15.35
N ALA A 3 3.25 -19.29 -15.33
CA ALA A 3 2.37 -18.20 -14.89
C ALA A 3 2.59 -17.94 -13.38
N LEU A 4 2.79 -16.68 -13.01
CA LEU A 4 2.81 -16.21 -11.63
C LEU A 4 1.44 -15.62 -11.32
N PHE A 5 0.83 -16.05 -10.22
CA PHE A 5 -0.46 -15.53 -9.76
C PHE A 5 -0.24 -14.70 -8.51
N CYS A 6 -1.05 -13.67 -8.32
CA CYS A 6 -1.10 -12.92 -7.07
C CYS A 6 -2.52 -12.85 -6.53
N GLY A 7 -2.62 -12.72 -5.20
CA GLY A 7 -3.84 -12.38 -4.49
C GLY A 7 -3.71 -10.97 -3.94
N VAL A 8 -4.76 -10.16 -4.07
CA VAL A 8 -4.83 -8.82 -3.49
C VAL A 8 -6.00 -8.79 -2.51
N ASP A 9 -5.73 -8.42 -1.27
CA ASP A 9 -6.76 -8.02 -0.31
C ASP A 9 -6.76 -6.50 -0.26
N PHE A 10 -7.83 -5.89 -0.76
CA PHE A 10 -8.01 -4.44 -0.80
C PHE A 10 -9.01 -4.01 0.28
N GLY A 11 -8.55 -4.04 1.52
CA GLY A 11 -9.36 -3.70 2.69
C GLY A 11 -9.52 -2.19 2.89
N THR A 12 -10.50 -1.79 3.70
CA THR A 12 -10.76 -0.36 4.01
C THR A 12 -9.62 0.29 4.82
N THR A 13 -9.02 -0.44 5.76
CA THR A 13 -7.96 0.12 6.63
C THR A 13 -6.57 -0.17 6.07
N ASN A 14 -6.32 -1.42 5.68
CA ASN A 14 -5.05 -1.89 5.13
C ASN A 14 -5.32 -2.78 3.93
N SER A 15 -4.35 -2.82 3.03
CA SER A 15 -4.28 -3.73 1.89
C SER A 15 -3.04 -4.60 1.98
N THR A 16 -3.08 -5.77 1.32
CA THR A 16 -1.91 -6.66 1.18
C THR A 16 -1.90 -7.37 -0.18
N VAL A 17 -0.75 -7.90 -0.55
CA VAL A 17 -0.56 -8.69 -1.76
C VAL A 17 0.22 -9.95 -1.40
N ALA A 18 -0.20 -11.09 -1.94
CA ALA A 18 0.54 -12.34 -1.87
C ALA A 18 0.87 -12.85 -3.27
N ILE A 19 2.00 -13.53 -3.44
CA ILE A 19 2.34 -14.27 -4.65
C ILE A 19 2.14 -15.77 -4.42
N CYS A 20 1.63 -16.46 -5.44
CA CYS A 20 1.41 -17.90 -5.44
C CYS A 20 2.28 -18.55 -6.53
N GLU A 21 3.24 -19.37 -6.10
CA GLU A 21 4.07 -20.17 -6.99
C GLU A 21 3.58 -21.61 -7.07
N LYS A 22 3.83 -22.29 -8.19
CA LYS A 22 3.24 -23.61 -8.53
C LYS A 22 3.58 -24.75 -7.56
N ALA A 23 4.51 -24.55 -6.62
CA ALA A 23 4.95 -25.56 -5.65
C ALA A 23 5.30 -24.98 -4.28
N ALA A 24 4.85 -23.77 -3.96
CA ALA A 24 5.09 -23.13 -2.66
C ALA A 24 3.78 -22.59 -2.07
N PRO A 25 3.65 -22.53 -0.74
CA PRO A 25 2.57 -21.79 -0.10
C PRO A 25 2.57 -20.32 -0.56
N PRO A 26 1.40 -19.68 -0.64
CA PRO A 26 1.34 -18.24 -0.90
C PRO A 26 2.18 -17.47 0.12
N ALA A 27 2.95 -16.49 -0.35
CA ALA A 27 3.79 -15.65 0.49
C ALA A 27 3.40 -14.18 0.34
N LEU A 28 3.31 -13.46 1.47
CA LEU A 28 3.07 -12.03 1.47
C LEU A 28 4.26 -11.29 0.85
N VAL A 29 3.96 -10.30 0.03
CA VAL A 29 4.94 -9.39 -0.55
C VAL A 29 5.18 -8.26 0.46
N PRO A 30 6.44 -7.92 0.79
CA PRO A 30 6.74 -6.70 1.55
C PRO A 30 6.35 -5.46 0.73
N LEU A 31 5.46 -4.62 1.26
CA LEU A 31 4.86 -3.48 0.56
C LEU A 31 5.42 -2.11 0.98
N GLU A 32 5.86 -1.99 2.24
CA GLU A 32 6.55 -0.78 2.73
C GLU A 32 7.74 -1.21 3.59
N GLY A 33 8.91 -1.40 2.99
CA GLY A 33 10.04 -2.05 3.68
C GLY A 33 9.71 -3.49 4.02
N GLU A 34 9.89 -3.89 5.28
CA GLU A 34 9.59 -5.25 5.76
C GLU A 34 8.09 -5.48 6.06
N TYR A 35 7.23 -4.47 5.91
CA TYR A 35 5.81 -4.62 6.23
C TYR A 35 5.04 -5.34 5.11
N GLY A 36 4.40 -6.46 5.43
CA GLY A 36 3.52 -7.19 4.50
C GLY A 36 2.15 -6.54 4.26
N THR A 37 1.87 -5.40 4.87
CA THR A 37 0.61 -4.64 4.67
C THR A 37 0.92 -3.18 4.39
N ILE A 38 0.01 -2.51 3.70
CA ILE A 38 0.05 -1.08 3.43
C ILE A 38 -1.28 -0.43 3.86
N PRO A 39 -1.29 0.73 4.53
CA PRO A 39 -2.52 1.47 4.76
C PRO A 39 -3.24 1.76 3.44
N SER A 40 -4.54 1.50 3.39
CA SER A 40 -5.40 1.86 2.25
C SER A 40 -5.67 3.36 2.33
N ALA A 41 -4.68 4.16 1.94
CA ALA A 41 -4.73 5.61 2.10
C ALA A 41 -3.95 6.31 1.00
N LEU A 42 -4.47 7.48 0.60
CA LEU A 42 -3.84 8.42 -0.33
C LEU A 42 -3.76 9.80 0.33
N PHE A 43 -2.72 10.55 0.01
CA PHE A 43 -2.59 11.96 0.36
C PHE A 43 -2.21 12.76 -0.88
N PHE A 44 -3.07 13.70 -1.27
CA PHE A 44 -2.85 14.61 -2.39
C PHE A 44 -2.32 15.94 -1.83
N SER A 45 -1.05 16.21 -2.09
CA SER A 45 -0.36 17.43 -1.65
C SER A 45 -0.82 18.65 -2.44
N LEU A 46 -1.11 19.76 -1.77
CA LEU A 46 -1.38 21.05 -2.40
C LEU A 46 -0.11 21.89 -2.61
N GLU A 47 0.97 21.57 -1.89
CA GLU A 47 2.24 22.31 -1.96
C GLU A 47 2.99 22.05 -3.27
N ASP A 48 3.06 20.78 -3.68
CA ASP A 48 3.85 20.31 -4.82
C ASP A 48 3.05 19.47 -5.83
N GLY A 49 1.75 19.27 -5.58
CA GLY A 49 0.87 18.46 -6.42
C GLY A 49 1.16 16.96 -6.39
N SER A 50 2.05 16.49 -5.50
CA SER A 50 2.41 15.08 -5.39
C SER A 50 1.31 14.25 -4.73
N VAL A 51 1.34 12.93 -5.00
CA VAL A 51 0.46 11.96 -4.35
C VAL A 51 1.31 10.99 -3.55
N SER A 52 1.05 10.89 -2.25
CA SER A 52 1.60 9.86 -1.37
C SER A 52 0.55 8.77 -1.15
N PHE A 53 1.00 7.55 -0.84
CA PHE A 53 0.13 6.42 -0.49
C PHE A 53 0.67 5.71 0.76
N GLY A 54 -0.11 4.81 1.34
CA GLY A 54 0.36 3.98 2.45
C GLY A 54 0.73 4.76 3.72
N ARG A 55 1.78 4.34 4.41
CA ARG A 55 2.29 5.00 5.62
C ARG A 55 2.77 6.41 5.33
N ALA A 56 3.30 6.68 4.13
CA ALA A 56 3.70 8.04 3.75
C ALA A 56 2.48 8.99 3.69
N ALA A 57 1.36 8.55 3.12
CA ALA A 57 0.11 9.31 3.12
C ALA A 57 -0.41 9.59 4.53
N VAL A 58 -0.40 8.56 5.39
CA VAL A 58 -0.78 8.70 6.81
C VAL A 58 0.14 9.67 7.53
N SER A 59 1.46 9.60 7.31
CA SER A 59 2.42 10.50 7.94
C SER A 59 2.21 11.96 7.55
N ARG A 60 1.97 12.25 6.26
CA ARG A 60 1.65 13.61 5.78
C ARG A 60 0.40 14.17 6.46
N TYR A 61 -0.65 13.35 6.57
CA TYR A 61 -1.88 13.73 7.27
C TYR A 61 -1.64 14.01 8.76
N MET A 62 -0.93 13.12 9.47
CA MET A 62 -0.63 13.28 10.90
C MET A 62 0.26 14.50 11.17
N ASN A 63 1.13 14.85 10.24
CA ASN A 63 1.97 16.04 10.30
C ASN A 63 1.26 17.32 9.85
N SER A 64 -0.06 17.27 9.60
CA SER A 64 -0.88 18.42 9.18
C SER A 64 -0.36 19.15 7.94
N ALA A 65 0.24 18.41 6.98
CA ALA A 65 0.65 18.97 5.70
C ALA A 65 -0.56 19.50 4.91
N GLU A 66 -0.35 20.51 4.05
CA GLU A 66 -1.43 21.04 3.21
C GLU A 66 -1.79 20.06 2.09
N GLY A 67 -2.99 19.51 2.17
CA GLY A 67 -3.43 18.49 1.22
C GLY A 67 -4.78 17.87 1.54
N ARG A 68 -5.15 16.85 0.76
CA ARG A 68 -6.34 16.03 0.98
C ARG A 68 -5.95 14.60 1.28
N PHE A 69 -6.36 14.10 2.44
CA PHE A 69 -6.25 12.71 2.84
C PHE A 69 -7.51 11.92 2.43
N MET A 70 -7.33 10.72 1.88
CA MET A 70 -8.41 9.81 1.49
C MET A 70 -8.14 8.39 1.99
N ARG A 71 -9.20 7.70 2.42
CA ARG A 71 -9.21 6.31 2.87
C ARG A 71 -10.55 5.66 2.52
#